data_AF-A0A367IPC6-F1
#
_entry.id   AF-A0A367IPC6-F1
#
_cell.length_a   1.000
_cell.length_b   1.000
_cell.length_c   1.000
_cell.angle_alpha   90.00
_cell.angle_beta   90.00
_cell.angle_gamma   90.00
#
_symmetry.space_group_name_H-M   'P 1'
#
loop_
_entity.id
_entity.type
_entity.pdbx_description
1 polymer ?
#
loop_
_entity_poly.entity_id
_entity_poly.type
_entity_poly.pdbx_seq_one_letter_code
_entity_poly.pdbx_strand_id
1 'polypeptide(L)'
;DSLSAACVTLATTYLNHIVENFKKRFFCYMYNKLCEIYTDYKKGVIYDLIHEYVWELMVDGDPKWPKGIDLVSKSRVDTMIQSLKKDLPTSPTPENLSATPGSFIPFLATILSSVEDRFYQTSDEDQKPRLYSLLPVPSLRWKYVLMNAKALCSNVKGLKYSSGFAEEQRIFNSVFDLSCFGYKSLEDLTEAPRN
;
A
#
# COMPACT_ATOMS: atom_id res chain seq x y z
N ASP A 1 4.42 16.45 22.13
CA ASP A 1 4.99 15.08 22.14
C ASP A 1 5.47 14.68 20.76
N SER A 2 6.75 14.38 20.62
CA SER A 2 7.37 13.94 19.36
C SER A 2 6.88 12.57 18.90
N LEU A 3 6.57 11.66 19.83
CA LEU A 3 6.03 10.33 19.51
C LEU A 3 4.65 10.42 18.87
N SER A 4 3.77 11.26 19.42
CA SER A 4 2.44 11.49 18.83
C SER A 4 2.56 12.03 17.40
N ALA A 5 3.46 12.99 17.15
CA ALA A 5 3.73 13.50 15.82
C ALA A 5 4.30 12.44 14.86
N ALA A 6 5.20 11.57 15.34
CA ALA A 6 5.74 10.45 14.57
C ALA A 6 4.66 9.42 14.22
N CYS A 7 3.81 9.04 15.17
CA CYS A 7 2.68 8.14 14.95
C CYS A 7 1.68 8.71 13.94
N VAL A 8 1.36 10.01 14.03
CA VAL A 8 0.52 10.71 13.05
C VAL A 8 1.17 10.67 11.67
N THR A 9 2.47 10.99 11.57
CA THR A 9 3.21 10.98 10.29
C THR A 9 3.21 9.60 9.64
N LEU A 10 3.43 8.54 10.44
CA LEU A 10 3.34 7.16 9.98
C LEU A 10 1.92 6.84 9.51
N ALA A 11 0.90 7.07 10.34
CA ALA A 11 -0.49 6.83 9.97
C ALA A 11 -0.88 7.54 8.66
N THR A 12 -0.53 8.82 8.52
CA THR A 12 -0.74 9.58 7.29
C THR A 12 -0.01 8.97 6.09
N THR A 13 1.24 8.53 6.26
CA THR A 13 1.99 7.87 5.18
C THR A 13 1.31 6.60 4.69
N TYR A 14 0.82 5.76 5.60
CA TYR A 14 0.10 4.54 5.26
C TYR A 14 -1.23 4.83 4.56
N LEU A 15 -1.99 5.80 5.08
CA LEU A 15 -3.28 6.18 4.51
C LEU A 15 -3.11 6.80 3.13
N ASN A 16 -2.14 7.70 2.94
CA ASN A 16 -1.84 8.29 1.63
C ASN A 16 -1.42 7.22 0.63
N HIS A 17 -0.62 6.24 1.06
CA HIS A 17 -0.21 5.14 0.20
C HIS A 17 -1.40 4.36 -0.37
N ILE A 18 -2.47 4.18 0.40
CA ILE A 18 -3.72 3.57 -0.08
C ILE A 18 -4.35 4.44 -1.16
N VAL A 19 -4.56 5.73 -0.88
CA VAL A 19 -5.20 6.68 -1.81
C VAL A 19 -4.44 6.75 -3.14
N GLU A 20 -3.13 6.96 -3.07
CA GLU A 20 -2.25 7.15 -4.23
C GLU A 20 -2.17 5.90 -5.12
N ASN A 21 -2.33 4.70 -4.55
CA ASN A 21 -2.14 3.44 -5.27
C ASN A 21 -3.44 2.70 -5.58
N PHE A 22 -4.59 3.11 -5.03
CA PHE A 22 -5.87 2.41 -5.20
C PHE A 22 -6.19 2.16 -6.67
N LYS A 23 -6.26 3.23 -7.48
CA LYS A 23 -6.62 3.13 -8.90
C LYS A 23 -5.66 2.25 -9.68
N LYS A 24 -4.35 2.39 -9.43
CA LYS A 24 -3.30 1.59 -10.09
C LYS A 24 -3.43 0.09 -9.75
N ARG A 25 -3.68 -0.24 -8.49
CA ARG A 25 -3.85 -1.63 -8.03
C ARG A 25 -5.12 -2.25 -8.62
N PHE A 26 -6.21 -1.50 -8.59
CA PHE A 26 -7.46 -1.89 -9.22
C PHE A 26 -7.26 -2.14 -10.73
N PHE A 27 -6.55 -1.25 -11.44
CA PHE A 27 -6.29 -1.42 -12.88
C PHE A 27 -5.44 -2.64 -13.17
N CYS A 28 -4.43 -2.91 -12.33
CA CYS A 28 -3.62 -4.13 -12.46
C CYS A 28 -4.48 -5.38 -12.28
N TYR A 29 -5.35 -5.41 -11.26
CA TYR A 29 -6.28 -6.51 -11.04
C TYR A 29 -7.25 -6.68 -12.23
N MET A 30 -7.86 -5.59 -12.70
CA MET A 30 -8.82 -5.65 -13.81
C MET A 30 -8.16 -6.08 -15.11
N TYR A 31 -6.95 -5.60 -15.40
CA TYR A 31 -6.19 -6.05 -16.56
C TYR A 31 -5.99 -7.56 -16.54
N ASN A 32 -5.58 -8.09 -15.38
CA ASN A 32 -5.38 -9.52 -15.21
C ASN A 32 -6.67 -10.32 -15.49
N LYS A 33 -7.82 -9.89 -14.93
CA LYS A 33 -9.12 -10.54 -15.14
C LYS A 33 -9.64 -10.40 -16.57
N LEU A 34 -9.48 -9.24 -17.19
CA LEU A 34 -9.98 -9.00 -18.54
C LEU A 34 -9.15 -9.74 -19.58
N CYS A 35 -7.84 -9.93 -19.37
CA CYS A 35 -7.03 -10.78 -20.25
C CYS A 35 -7.46 -12.25 -20.26
N GLU A 36 -8.11 -12.75 -19.20
CA GLU A 36 -8.70 -14.10 -19.18
C GLU A 36 -9.98 -14.19 -20.03
N ILE A 37 -10.67 -13.06 -20.24
CA ILE A 37 -11.91 -12.98 -21.01
C ILE A 37 -11.62 -12.66 -22.47
N TYR A 38 -10.65 -11.78 -22.71
CA TYR A 38 -10.36 -11.16 -24.00
C TYR A 38 -8.97 -11.58 -24.50
N THR A 39 -8.74 -12.89 -24.62
CA THR A 39 -7.43 -13.48 -24.96
C THR A 39 -6.90 -13.03 -26.32
N ASP A 40 -7.79 -12.77 -27.28
CA ASP A 40 -7.43 -12.42 -28.66
C ASP A 40 -7.35 -10.90 -28.91
N TYR A 41 -7.63 -10.10 -27.87
CA TYR A 41 -7.65 -8.66 -27.98
C TYR A 41 -6.29 -8.03 -27.68
N LYS A 42 -5.97 -6.96 -28.41
CA LYS A 42 -4.73 -6.20 -28.17
C LYS A 42 -4.76 -5.55 -26.79
N LYS A 43 -3.61 -5.53 -26.12
CA LYS A 43 -3.39 -4.88 -24.82
C LYS A 43 -3.97 -3.46 -24.71
N GLY A 44 -3.80 -2.64 -25.75
CA GLY A 44 -4.32 -1.27 -25.78
C GLY A 44 -5.84 -1.21 -25.65
N VAL A 45 -6.55 -2.09 -26.36
CA VAL A 45 -8.03 -2.16 -26.33
C VAL A 45 -8.53 -2.55 -24.94
N ILE A 46 -7.82 -3.44 -24.25
CA ILE A 46 -8.14 -3.81 -22.86
C ILE A 46 -7.90 -2.63 -21.91
N TYR A 47 -6.85 -1.83 -22.11
CA TYR A 47 -6.65 -0.62 -21.31
C TYR A 47 -7.75 0.42 -21.55
N ASP A 48 -8.16 0.63 -22.80
CA ASP A 48 -9.26 1.54 -23.12
C ASP A 48 -10.55 1.08 -22.43
N LEU A 49 -10.84 -0.23 -22.41
CA LEU A 49 -11.96 -0.79 -21.65
C LEU A 49 -11.86 -0.49 -20.15
N ILE A 50 -10.67 -0.64 -19.58
CA ILE A 50 -10.46 -0.40 -18.14
C ILE A 50 -10.70 1.08 -17.81
N HIS A 51 -10.15 1.98 -18.63
CA HIS A 51 -10.18 3.42 -18.38
C HIS A 51 -11.54 4.04 -18.70
N GLU A 52 -12.12 3.75 -19.87
CA GLU A 52 -13.31 4.43 -20.38
C GLU A 52 -14.61 3.82 -19.85
N TYR A 53 -14.60 2.54 -19.50
CA TYR A 53 -15.82 1.82 -19.11
C TYR A 53 -15.77 1.33 -17.67
N VAL A 54 -14.81 0.47 -17.34
CA VAL A 54 -14.75 -0.24 -16.04
C VAL A 54 -14.52 0.73 -14.89
N TRP A 55 -13.59 1.67 -15.03
CA TRP A 55 -13.31 2.66 -13.99
C TRP A 55 -14.52 3.55 -13.74
N GLU A 56 -15.15 4.05 -14.81
CA GLU A 56 -16.34 4.89 -14.73
C GLU A 56 -17.50 4.15 -14.06
N LEU A 57 -17.72 2.86 -14.33
CA LEU A 57 -18.71 2.06 -13.60
C LEU A 57 -18.40 1.94 -12.10
N MET A 58 -17.12 1.80 -11.74
CA MET A 58 -16.70 1.69 -10.35
C MET A 58 -16.95 2.98 -9.56
N VAL A 59 -16.69 4.14 -10.18
CA VAL A 59 -16.83 5.45 -9.54
C VAL A 59 -18.19 6.12 -9.75
N ASP A 60 -19.15 5.42 -10.37
CA ASP A 60 -20.47 5.98 -10.72
C ASP A 60 -20.38 7.22 -11.64
N GLY A 61 -19.44 7.17 -12.59
CA GLY A 61 -19.22 8.19 -13.62
C GLY A 61 -20.03 7.95 -14.90
N ASP A 62 -19.46 8.31 -16.05
CA ASP A 62 -20.11 8.20 -17.37
C ASP A 62 -19.40 7.14 -18.24
N PRO A 63 -19.78 5.85 -18.12
CA PRO A 63 -19.05 4.75 -18.73
C PRO A 63 -19.26 4.68 -20.26
N LYS A 64 -18.15 4.70 -21.00
CA LYS A 64 -18.14 4.62 -22.46
C LYS A 64 -17.54 3.30 -22.92
N TRP A 65 -18.32 2.55 -23.69
CA TRP A 65 -17.86 1.28 -24.23
C TRP A 65 -16.80 1.55 -25.33
N PRO A 66 -15.59 0.97 -25.22
CA PRO A 66 -14.52 1.24 -26.17
C PRO A 66 -14.82 0.67 -27.54
N LYS A 67 -14.23 1.27 -28.58
CA LYS A 67 -14.31 0.76 -29.95
C LYS A 67 -13.47 -0.51 -30.09
N GLY A 68 -13.99 -1.49 -30.84
CA GLY A 68 -13.26 -2.69 -31.17
C GLY A 68 -13.33 -3.80 -30.11
N ILE A 69 -14.29 -3.74 -29.18
CA ILE A 69 -14.71 -4.88 -28.33
C ILE A 69 -16.18 -5.20 -28.62
N ASP A 70 -16.51 -6.48 -28.72
CA ASP A 70 -17.88 -6.94 -28.91
C ASP A 70 -18.82 -6.51 -27.77
N LEU A 71 -20.05 -6.14 -28.11
CA LEU A 71 -21.09 -5.76 -27.14
C LEU A 71 -21.64 -6.96 -26.36
N VAL A 72 -21.44 -8.19 -26.84
CA VAL A 72 -21.96 -9.41 -26.20
C VAL A 72 -21.30 -9.63 -24.84
N SER A 73 -20.01 -9.30 -24.74
CA SER A 73 -19.23 -9.41 -23.51
C SER A 73 -19.51 -8.30 -22.49
N LYS A 74 -20.27 -7.26 -22.86
CA LYS A 74 -20.59 -6.12 -21.98
C LYS A 74 -21.31 -6.54 -20.71
N SER A 75 -22.32 -7.40 -20.82
CA SER A 75 -23.09 -7.89 -19.66
C SER A 75 -22.21 -8.68 -18.66
N ARG A 76 -21.20 -9.39 -19.16
CA ARG A 76 -20.22 -10.11 -18.33
C ARG A 76 -19.35 -9.13 -17.54
N VAL A 77 -18.87 -8.06 -18.19
CA VAL A 77 -18.12 -6.99 -17.53
C VAL A 77 -19.01 -6.30 -16.49
N ASP A 78 -20.24 -5.93 -16.84
CA ASP A 78 -21.18 -5.28 -15.92
C ASP A 78 -21.41 -6.13 -14.67
N THR A 79 -21.68 -7.43 -14.83
CA THR A 79 -21.90 -8.36 -13.72
C THR A 79 -20.68 -8.45 -12.79
N MET A 80 -19.48 -8.53 -13.38
CA MET A 80 -18.23 -8.57 -12.63
C MET A 80 -18.02 -7.29 -11.81
N ILE A 81 -18.24 -6.12 -12.41
CA ILE A 81 -18.09 -4.84 -11.72
C ILE A 81 -19.14 -4.70 -10.61
N GLN A 82 -20.40 -5.05 -10.88
CA GLN A 82 -21.45 -5.03 -9.85
C GLN A 82 -21.16 -5.97 -8.68
N SER A 83 -20.50 -7.11 -8.92
CA SER A 83 -20.03 -7.98 -7.84
C SER A 83 -18.96 -7.28 -7.00
N LEU A 84 -17.96 -6.68 -7.63
CA LEU A 84 -16.86 -5.99 -6.93
C LEU A 84 -17.35 -4.78 -6.13
N LYS A 85 -18.35 -4.05 -6.64
CA LYS A 85 -18.93 -2.89 -5.94
C LYS A 85 -19.59 -3.27 -4.61
N LYS A 86 -20.08 -4.51 -4.45
CA LYS A 86 -20.67 -4.97 -3.19
C LYS A 86 -19.65 -5.07 -2.05
N ASP A 87 -18.39 -5.30 -2.40
CA ASP A 87 -17.29 -5.42 -1.43
C ASP A 87 -16.69 -4.05 -1.07
N LEU A 88 -17.12 -2.98 -1.75
CA LEU A 88 -16.69 -1.62 -1.47
C LEU A 88 -17.61 -0.95 -0.43
N PRO A 89 -17.04 -0.15 0.49
CA PRO A 89 -17.83 0.62 1.44
C PRO A 89 -18.60 1.78 0.75
N THR A 90 -18.02 2.35 -0.29
CA THR A 90 -18.59 3.42 -1.13
C THR A 90 -17.84 3.47 -2.46
N SER A 91 -18.29 4.28 -3.41
CA SER A 91 -17.60 4.48 -4.68
C SER A 91 -16.19 5.04 -4.44
N PRO A 92 -15.14 4.53 -5.12
CA PRO A 92 -13.75 4.91 -4.86
C PRO A 92 -13.37 6.19 -5.62
N THR A 93 -14.14 7.26 -5.45
CA THR A 93 -13.76 8.59 -5.95
C THR A 93 -12.58 9.14 -5.16
N PRO A 94 -11.81 10.11 -5.69
CA PRO A 94 -10.73 10.76 -4.95
C PRO A 94 -11.21 11.31 -3.59
N GLU A 95 -12.40 11.90 -3.54
CA GLU A 95 -12.98 12.44 -2.31
C GLU A 95 -13.23 11.35 -1.27
N ASN A 96 -13.88 10.24 -1.68
CA ASN A 96 -14.21 9.14 -0.77
C ASN A 96 -12.95 8.39 -0.31
N LEU A 97 -12.01 8.16 -1.23
CA LEU A 97 -10.72 7.53 -0.92
C LEU A 97 -9.94 8.36 0.11
N SER A 98 -9.91 9.69 -0.04
CA SER A 98 -9.23 10.58 0.91
C SER A 98 -9.97 10.74 2.24
N ALA A 99 -11.31 10.65 2.25
CA ALA A 99 -12.11 10.79 3.46
C ALA A 99 -11.94 9.61 4.41
N THR A 100 -11.96 8.38 3.89
CA THR A 100 -11.83 7.15 4.70
C THR A 100 -10.91 6.12 4.05
N PRO A 101 -9.59 6.39 3.88
CA PRO A 101 -8.70 5.48 3.13
C PRO A 101 -8.67 4.05 3.71
N GLY A 102 -8.72 3.95 5.04
CA GLY A 102 -8.70 2.67 5.74
C GLY A 102 -9.88 1.74 5.43
N SER A 103 -11.04 2.28 5.06
CA SER A 103 -12.22 1.45 4.75
C SER A 103 -12.07 0.65 3.45
N PHE A 104 -11.12 1.02 2.59
CA PHE A 104 -10.85 0.35 1.32
C PHE A 104 -9.81 -0.78 1.44
N ILE A 105 -9.17 -0.94 2.61
CA ILE A 105 -8.16 -1.99 2.83
C ILE A 105 -8.74 -3.40 2.61
N PRO A 106 -9.92 -3.76 3.13
CA PRO A 106 -10.47 -5.10 2.92
C PRO A 106 -10.66 -5.41 1.43
N PHE A 107 -11.21 -4.47 0.66
CA PHE A 107 -11.35 -4.62 -0.79
C PHE A 107 -9.99 -4.82 -1.49
N LEU A 108 -8.99 -3.99 -1.16
CA LEU A 108 -7.66 -4.13 -1.73
C LEU A 108 -7.02 -5.49 -1.38
N ALA A 109 -7.24 -5.99 -0.17
CA ALA A 109 -6.77 -7.31 0.25
C ALA A 109 -7.44 -8.44 -0.55
N THR A 110 -8.75 -8.35 -0.78
CA THR A 110 -9.49 -9.32 -1.59
C THR A 110 -8.97 -9.40 -3.02
N ILE A 111 -8.78 -8.24 -3.68
CA ILE A 111 -8.25 -8.24 -5.05
C ILE A 111 -6.79 -8.67 -5.10
N LEU A 112 -5.98 -8.38 -4.07
CA LEU A 112 -4.60 -8.85 -4.00
C LEU A 112 -4.55 -10.37 -3.85
N SER A 113 -5.35 -10.96 -2.96
CA SER A 113 -5.43 -12.41 -2.79
C SER A 113 -5.77 -13.11 -4.11
N SER A 114 -6.70 -12.56 -4.89
CA SER A 114 -6.99 -13.09 -6.23
C SER A 114 -5.80 -13.00 -7.21
N VAL A 115 -4.97 -11.96 -7.09
CA VAL A 115 -3.75 -11.81 -7.90
C VAL A 115 -2.67 -12.79 -7.45
N GLU A 116 -2.53 -13.00 -6.14
CA GLU A 116 -1.60 -13.97 -5.55
C GLU A 116 -1.96 -15.40 -5.94
N ASP A 117 -3.24 -15.78 -5.86
CA ASP A 117 -3.71 -17.09 -6.31
C ASP A 117 -3.35 -17.33 -7.78
N ARG A 118 -3.58 -16.34 -8.64
CA ARG A 118 -3.18 -16.42 -10.06
C ARG A 118 -1.67 -16.52 -10.22
N PHE A 119 -0.89 -15.79 -9.43
CA PHE A 119 0.57 -15.86 -9.46
C PHE A 119 1.07 -17.28 -9.19
N TYR A 120 0.52 -17.96 -8.18
CA TYR A 120 0.91 -19.33 -7.84
C TYR A 120 0.38 -20.39 -8.81
N GLN A 121 -0.73 -20.12 -9.49
CA GLN A 121 -1.31 -21.02 -10.50
C GLN A 121 -0.65 -20.89 -11.89
N THR A 122 0.04 -19.79 -12.17
CA THR A 122 0.63 -19.53 -13.49
C THR A 122 2.05 -20.09 -13.56
N SER A 123 2.24 -21.16 -14.34
CA SER A 123 3.56 -21.79 -14.52
C SER A 123 4.52 -20.97 -15.39
N ASP A 124 3.97 -20.22 -16.36
CA ASP A 124 4.75 -19.39 -17.28
C ASP A 124 5.17 -18.08 -16.60
N GLU A 125 6.47 -17.88 -16.39
CA GLU A 125 7.03 -16.69 -15.74
C GLU A 125 6.67 -15.39 -16.46
N ASP A 126 6.57 -15.39 -17.79
CA ASP A 126 6.27 -14.18 -18.57
C ASP A 126 4.80 -13.76 -18.45
N GLN A 127 3.93 -14.67 -18.03
CA GLN A 127 2.50 -14.43 -17.83
C GLN A 127 2.13 -14.20 -16.38
N LYS A 128 3.07 -14.34 -15.44
CA LYS A 128 2.79 -14.14 -14.02
C LYS A 128 2.38 -12.69 -13.75
N PRO A 129 1.26 -12.48 -13.02
CA PRO A 129 0.88 -11.14 -12.63
C PRO A 129 1.89 -10.55 -11.64
N ARG A 130 2.13 -9.25 -11.73
CA ARG A 130 3.02 -8.57 -10.79
C ARG A 130 2.36 -8.41 -9.43
N LEU A 131 2.96 -9.02 -8.40
CA LEU A 131 2.55 -8.82 -7.01
C LEU A 131 2.86 -7.40 -6.53
N TYR A 132 2.07 -6.92 -5.56
CA TYR A 132 2.25 -5.63 -4.94
C TYR A 132 1.96 -5.70 -3.44
N SER A 133 2.72 -4.94 -2.65
CA SER A 133 2.42 -4.77 -1.23
C SER A 133 1.20 -3.85 -1.07
N LEU A 134 0.28 -4.19 -0.16
CA LEU A 134 -0.84 -3.32 0.24
C LEU A 134 -0.36 -2.10 1.03
N LEU A 135 0.64 -2.33 1.87
CA LEU A 135 1.21 -1.33 2.75
C LEU A 135 2.48 -0.76 2.12
N PRO A 136 2.86 0.48 2.45
CA PRO A 136 4.14 0.99 2.03
C PRO A 136 5.23 0.03 2.50
N VAL A 137 6.10 -0.41 1.59
CA VAL A 137 7.29 -1.18 1.96
C VAL A 137 8.15 -0.24 2.78
N PRO A 138 8.38 -0.51 4.08
CA PRO A 138 9.25 0.34 4.86
C PRO A 138 10.63 0.25 4.25
N SER A 139 11.03 1.30 3.54
CA SER A 139 12.38 1.41 2.99
C SER A 139 13.23 2.15 4.01
N LEU A 140 14.54 1.85 4.02
CA LEU A 140 15.54 2.61 4.78
C LEU A 140 15.60 4.10 4.40
N ARG A 141 14.81 4.56 3.42
CA ARG A 141 14.60 5.98 3.11
C ARG A 141 13.59 6.68 4.03
N TRP A 142 12.90 5.96 4.93
CA TRP A 142 12.33 6.57 6.13
C TRP A 142 13.49 6.95 7.04
N LYS A 143 14.16 8.05 6.69
CA LYS A 143 15.53 8.26 7.13
C LYS A 143 15.68 8.24 8.65
N TYR A 144 14.69 8.73 9.42
CA TYR A 144 14.75 8.73 10.88
C TYR A 144 13.35 8.69 11.49
N VAL A 145 13.15 7.87 12.53
CA VAL A 145 12.06 8.05 13.49
C VAL A 145 12.63 8.84 14.66
N LEU A 146 12.13 10.05 14.89
CA LEU A 146 12.60 10.89 15.99
C LEU A 146 12.07 10.33 17.32
N MET A 147 12.88 9.50 17.97
CA MET A 147 12.63 9.02 19.32
C MET A 147 13.41 9.87 20.32
N ASN A 148 12.73 10.38 21.35
CA ASN A 148 13.39 11.03 22.47
C ASN A 148 13.29 10.15 23.72
N ALA A 149 14.15 10.43 24.70
CA ALA A 149 14.20 9.68 25.95
C ALA A 149 12.85 9.65 26.69
N LYS A 150 12.06 10.73 26.60
CA LYS A 150 10.71 10.79 27.17
C LYS A 150 9.77 9.74 26.54
N ALA A 151 9.81 9.60 25.21
CA ALA A 151 9.04 8.59 24.48
C ALA A 151 9.52 7.17 24.78
N LEU A 152 10.82 6.96 25.00
CA LEU A 152 11.34 5.64 25.40
C LEU A 152 10.86 5.26 26.80
N CYS A 153 10.95 6.18 27.76
CA CYS A 153 10.51 5.92 29.14
C CYS A 153 9.01 5.68 29.27
N SER A 154 8.17 6.26 28.40
CA SER A 154 6.73 5.99 28.42
C SER A 154 6.36 4.59 27.93
N ASN A 155 7.24 3.94 27.15
CA ASN A 155 6.94 2.67 26.48
C ASN A 155 7.75 1.48 27.00
N VAL A 156 8.86 1.71 27.69
CA VAL A 156 9.70 0.65 28.27
C VAL A 156 9.49 0.59 29.79
N LYS A 157 8.97 -0.56 30.25
CA LYS A 157 8.72 -0.79 31.69
C LYS A 157 10.01 -0.65 32.49
N GLY A 158 9.97 0.17 33.55
CA GLY A 158 11.07 0.35 34.49
C GLY A 158 12.00 1.53 34.20
N LEU A 159 11.84 2.21 33.06
CA LEU A 159 12.60 3.43 32.77
C LEU A 159 11.89 4.66 33.35
N LYS A 160 12.67 5.55 33.97
CA LYS A 160 12.21 6.85 34.44
C LYS A 160 12.90 7.94 33.62
N TYR A 161 12.10 8.86 33.09
CA TYR A 161 12.65 9.99 32.36
C TYR A 161 13.40 10.92 33.31
N SER A 162 14.62 11.28 32.93
CA SER A 162 15.44 12.30 33.56
C SER A 162 16.00 13.20 32.46
N SER A 163 15.97 14.51 32.68
CA SER A 163 16.47 15.48 31.71
C SER A 163 17.99 15.64 31.81
N GLY A 164 18.66 15.71 30.66
CA GLY A 164 20.09 15.95 30.56
C GLY A 164 20.76 14.96 29.60
N PHE A 165 21.72 15.45 28.81
CA PHE A 165 22.31 14.68 27.71
C PHE A 165 22.83 13.29 28.13
N ALA A 166 23.58 13.21 29.22
CA ALA A 166 24.12 11.95 29.73
C ALA A 166 23.03 10.95 30.15
N GLU A 167 21.94 11.44 30.74
CA GLU A 167 20.81 10.61 31.16
C GLU A 167 19.97 10.15 29.98
N GLU A 168 19.75 11.01 28.99
CA GLU A 168 19.04 10.66 27.75
C GLU A 168 19.83 9.63 26.93
N GLN A 169 21.17 9.76 26.87
CA GLN A 169 22.06 8.79 26.24
C GLN A 169 22.05 7.44 26.99
N ARG A 170 22.04 7.46 28.33
CA ARG A 170 21.90 6.24 29.15
C ARG A 170 20.57 5.53 28.88
N ILE A 171 19.47 6.28 28.82
CA ILE A 171 18.14 5.75 28.49
C ILE A 171 18.17 5.10 27.10
N PHE A 172 18.76 5.76 26.10
CA PHE A 172 18.90 5.20 24.75
C PHE A 172 19.68 3.89 24.76
N ASN A 173 20.87 3.86 25.37
CA ASN A 173 21.72 2.67 25.43
C ASN A 173 21.12 1.54 26.27
N SER A 174 20.19 1.84 27.19
CA SER A 174 19.47 0.82 27.94
C SER A 174 18.37 0.12 27.13
N VAL A 175 17.88 0.76 26.07
CA VAL A 175 16.82 0.23 25.20
C VAL A 175 17.39 -0.39 23.93
N PHE A 176 18.44 0.21 23.37
CA PHE A 176 19.06 -0.21 22.13
C PHE A 176 20.42 -0.85 22.39
N ASP A 177 20.51 -2.16 22.15
CA ASP A 177 21.78 -2.87 22.13
C ASP A 177 22.43 -2.73 20.74
N LEU A 178 23.38 -1.80 20.62
CA LEU A 178 24.11 -1.53 19.37
C LEU A 178 25.04 -2.69 18.98
N SER A 179 25.40 -3.57 19.92
CA SER A 179 26.27 -4.71 19.65
C SER A 179 25.62 -5.75 18.74
N CYS A 180 24.28 -5.88 18.80
CA CYS A 180 23.52 -6.72 17.87
C CYS A 180 23.66 -6.28 16.41
N PHE A 181 24.08 -5.03 16.17
CA PHE A 181 24.30 -4.47 14.84
C PHE A 181 25.78 -4.38 14.46
N GLY A 182 26.68 -4.96 15.28
CA GLY A 182 28.12 -4.98 15.03
C GLY A 182 28.87 -3.72 15.45
N TYR A 183 28.23 -2.79 16.16
CA TYR A 183 28.86 -1.58 16.69
C TYR A 183 29.24 -1.77 18.16
N LYS A 184 30.44 -1.33 18.57
CA LYS A 184 30.90 -1.49 19.96
C LYS A 184 30.55 -0.29 20.84
N SER A 185 30.23 0.85 20.22
CA SER A 185 29.91 2.10 20.90
C SER A 185 29.05 3.02 20.02
N LEU A 186 28.55 4.12 20.59
CA LEU A 186 27.86 5.17 19.82
C LEU A 186 28.87 5.94 18.96
N GLU A 187 30.10 6.08 19.43
CA GLU A 187 31.21 6.69 18.71
C GLU A 187 31.54 5.90 17.44
N ASP A 188 31.59 4.57 17.52
CA ASP A 188 31.75 3.66 16.37
C ASP A 188 30.64 3.85 15.33
N LEU A 189 29.40 4.13 15.79
CA LEU A 189 28.26 4.39 14.91
C LEU A 189 28.41 5.74 14.19
N THR A 190 28.95 6.76 14.86
CA THR A 190 29.17 8.10 14.27
C THR A 190 30.37 8.16 13.33
N GLU A 191 31.36 7.29 13.52
CA GLU A 191 32.56 7.17 12.68
C GLU A 191 32.38 6.20 11.50
N ALA A 192 31.30 5.42 11.47
CA ALA A 192 31.00 4.51 10.37
C ALA A 192 30.83 5.27 9.03
N PRO A 193 31.40 4.76 7.92
CA PRO A 193 31.27 5.39 6.62
C PRO A 193 29.79 5.50 6.24
N ARG A 194 29.35 6.73 5.96
CA ARG A 194 28.00 7.01 5.46
C ARG A 194 27.92 6.49 4.02
N ASN A 195 27.34 5.30 3.84
CA ASN A 195 26.96 4.76 2.53
C ASN A 195 25.83 5.57 1.89
#